data_AF-A0A2E5WC65-F1
#
_entry.id   AF-A0A2E5WC65-F1
#
_cell.length_a   1.000
_cell.length_b   1.000
_cell.length_c   1.000
_cell.angle_alpha   90.00
_cell.angle_beta   90.00
_cell.angle_gamma   90.00
#
_symmetry.space_group_name_H-M   'P 1'
#
loop_
_entity.id
_entity.type
_entity.pdbx_description
1 polymer ?
#
loop_
_entity_poly.entity_id
_entity_poly.type
_entity_poly.pdbx_seq_one_letter_code
_entity_poly.pdbx_strand_id
1 'polypeptide(L)'
;MTTSRQANDRPIDEMRNLGPACVRDLNATGIFTAAELKALEPETVFVKMLYARKKQGRSAKACNGGYLYALYGEIYNALSQQVRTLVDGDQVAGQQVAIWDGRDAAGRRLASGVYVYRLTSAQGVLTRKMVLLR
;
A
#
# COMPACT_ATOMS: atom_id res chain seq x y z
N MET A 1 -2.22 19.09 15.22
CA MET A 1 -1.76 17.83 15.85
C MET A 1 -1.91 16.72 14.83
N THR A 2 -0.81 16.41 14.13
CA THR A 2 -0.75 15.36 13.12
C THR A 2 -0.76 14.03 13.87
N THR A 3 -1.86 13.28 13.82
CA THR A 3 -1.92 11.94 14.39
C THR A 3 -0.86 11.10 13.68
N SER A 4 0.24 10.80 14.38
CA SER A 4 1.20 9.80 13.91
C SER A 4 0.45 8.47 13.89
N ARG A 5 -0.01 8.07 12.71
CA ARG A 5 -0.82 6.88 12.52
C ARG A 5 0.13 5.70 12.79
N GLN A 6 -0.06 5.05 13.94
CA GLN A 6 0.79 3.99 14.48
C GLN A 6 1.31 3.08 13.38
N ALA A 7 2.63 2.88 13.35
CA ALA A 7 3.24 1.76 12.66
C ALA A 7 2.58 0.49 13.21
N ASN A 8 1.62 -0.04 12.45
CA ASN A 8 0.84 -1.19 12.86
C ASN A 8 1.78 -2.40 12.97
N ASP A 9 2.02 -2.91 14.17
CA ASP A 9 2.94 -4.03 14.45
C ASP A 9 2.33 -5.41 14.12
N ARG A 10 1.48 -5.44 13.09
CA ARG A 10 0.74 -6.63 12.67
C ARG A 10 1.73 -7.72 12.23
N PRO A 11 1.59 -8.98 12.70
CA PRO A 11 2.35 -10.11 12.18
C PRO A 11 2.19 -10.29 10.66
N ILE A 12 3.26 -10.64 9.94
CA ILE A 12 3.23 -10.73 8.48
C ILE A 12 2.31 -11.85 7.95
N ASP A 13 2.06 -12.89 8.75
CA ASP A 13 1.17 -14.01 8.41
C ASP A 13 -0.31 -13.66 8.55
N GLU A 14 -0.64 -12.65 9.34
CA GLU A 14 -1.99 -12.06 9.42
C GLU A 14 -2.27 -11.04 8.31
N MET A 15 -1.26 -10.69 7.51
CA MET A 15 -1.41 -9.75 6.41
C MET A 15 -2.14 -10.43 5.26
N ARG A 16 -3.38 -9.99 5.00
CA ARG A 16 -4.28 -10.57 3.98
C ARG A 16 -3.72 -10.60 2.56
N ASN A 17 -2.69 -9.81 2.29
CA ASN A 17 -2.07 -9.69 0.97
C ASN A 17 -0.77 -10.49 0.82
N LEU A 18 -0.35 -11.26 1.84
CA LEU A 18 0.81 -12.12 1.76
C LEU A 18 0.41 -13.59 1.60
N GLY A 19 0.82 -14.17 0.47
CA GLY A 19 0.72 -15.61 0.29
C GLY A 19 1.71 -16.37 1.18
N PRO A 20 1.49 -17.67 1.43
CA PRO A 20 2.35 -18.48 2.32
C PRO A 20 3.82 -18.53 1.88
N ALA A 21 4.08 -18.52 0.57
CA ALA A 21 5.43 -18.47 0.02
C ALA A 21 6.15 -17.17 0.37
N CYS A 22 5.40 -16.06 0.37
CA CYS A 22 5.87 -14.75 0.74
C CYS A 22 6.19 -14.68 2.24
N VAL A 23 5.28 -15.14 3.09
CA VAL A 23 5.51 -15.17 4.55
C VAL A 23 6.77 -15.95 4.89
N ARG A 24 6.95 -17.14 4.30
CA ARG A 24 8.16 -17.96 4.49
C ARG A 24 9.44 -17.23 4.09
N ASP A 25 9.43 -16.53 2.96
CA ASP A 25 10.61 -15.84 2.46
C ASP A 25 10.96 -14.61 3.32
N LEU A 26 9.98 -13.89 3.89
CA LEU A 26 10.22 -12.81 4.85
C LEU A 26 10.76 -13.33 6.19
N ASN A 27 10.15 -14.38 6.74
CA ASN A 27 10.62 -15.00 7.98
C ASN A 27 12.09 -15.44 7.85
N ALA A 28 12.49 -15.93 6.68
CA ALA A 28 13.89 -16.30 6.40
C ALA A 28 14.87 -15.12 6.42
N THR A 29 14.38 -13.89 6.35
CA THR A 29 15.18 -12.65 6.45
C THR A 29 15.19 -12.03 7.85
N GLY A 30 14.42 -12.59 8.79
CA GLY A 30 14.20 -12.01 10.11
C GLY A 30 13.20 -10.87 10.13
N ILE A 31 12.29 -10.80 9.15
CA ILE A 31 11.17 -9.85 9.11
C ILE A 31 9.91 -10.63 9.46
N PHE A 32 9.23 -10.22 10.53
CA PHE A 32 8.08 -10.90 11.13
C PHE A 32 6.86 -9.98 11.28
N THR A 33 7.04 -8.65 11.27
CA THR A 33 5.94 -7.69 11.40
C THR A 33 5.86 -6.70 10.24
N ALA A 34 4.67 -6.13 10.06
CA ALA A 34 4.42 -5.08 9.09
C ALA A 34 5.22 -3.81 9.40
N ALA A 35 5.55 -3.54 10.66
CA ALA A 35 6.37 -2.40 11.05
C ALA A 35 7.83 -2.60 10.62
N GLU A 36 8.41 -3.78 10.89
CA GLU A 36 9.77 -4.14 10.44
C GLU A 36 9.89 -4.08 8.92
N LEU A 37 8.87 -4.59 8.22
CA LEU A 37 8.83 -4.56 6.77
C LEU A 37 8.74 -3.13 6.21
N LYS A 38 7.93 -2.26 6.82
CA LYS A 38 7.77 -0.85 6.41
C LYS A 38 8.95 0.04 6.77
N ALA A 39 9.78 -0.37 7.72
CA ALA A 39 10.99 0.35 8.09
C ALA A 39 12.14 0.16 7.07
N LEU A 40 11.98 -0.75 6.10
CA LEU A 40 12.98 -1.06 5.10
C LEU A 40 12.56 -0.57 3.72
N GLU A 41 13.54 -0.09 2.96
CA GLU A 41 13.32 0.22 1.55
C GLU A 41 12.93 -1.05 0.77
N PRO A 42 12.00 -0.97 -0.20
CA PRO A 42 11.52 -2.13 -0.95
C PRO A 42 12.63 -2.94 -1.62
N GLU A 43 13.64 -2.25 -2.16
CA GLU A 43 14.82 -2.88 -2.76
C GLU A 43 15.63 -3.66 -1.72
N THR A 44 15.77 -3.11 -0.51
CA THR A 44 16.47 -3.78 0.59
C THR A 44 15.77 -5.07 0.98
N VAL A 45 14.44 -5.04 1.10
CA VAL A 45 13.63 -6.23 1.38
C VAL A 45 13.82 -7.28 0.28
N PHE A 46 13.72 -6.86 -0.98
CA PHE A 46 13.91 -7.76 -2.12
C PHE A 46 15.27 -8.45 -2.12
N VAL A 47 16.34 -7.67 -1.92
CA VAL A 47 17.71 -8.19 -1.88
C VAL A 47 17.90 -9.15 -0.71
N LYS A 48 17.38 -8.82 0.49
CA LYS A 48 17.40 -9.70 1.67
C LYS A 48 16.74 -11.04 1.39
N MET A 49 15.53 -11.05 0.81
CA MET A 49 14.84 -12.30 0.46
C MET A 49 15.64 -13.13 -0.54
N LEU A 50 16.21 -12.48 -1.56
CA LEU A 50 16.95 -13.16 -2.61
C LEU A 50 18.18 -13.88 -2.04
N TYR A 51 18.91 -13.23 -1.14
CA TYR A 51 20.02 -13.86 -0.44
C TYR A 51 19.57 -14.96 0.52
N ALA A 52 18.50 -14.76 1.29
CA ALA A 52 17.96 -15.77 2.18
C ALA A 52 17.56 -17.05 1.42
N ARG A 53 16.91 -16.91 0.25
CA ARG A 53 16.57 -18.03 -0.62
C ARG A 53 17.79 -18.75 -1.15
N LYS A 54 18.80 -18.01 -1.63
CA LYS A 54 20.07 -18.60 -2.08
C LYS A 54 20.76 -19.38 -0.96
N LYS A 55 20.77 -18.86 0.27
CA LYS A 55 21.31 -19.54 1.45
C LYS A 55 20.60 -20.86 1.76
N GLN A 56 19.31 -20.95 1.44
CA GLN A 56 18.52 -22.18 1.56
C GLN A 56 18.63 -23.12 0.34
N GLY A 57 19.53 -22.85 -0.61
CA GLY A 57 19.66 -23.64 -1.84
C GLY A 57 18.48 -23.47 -2.81
N ARG A 58 17.64 -22.44 -2.63
CA ARG A 58 16.44 -22.21 -3.43
C ARG A 58 16.72 -21.24 -4.57
N SER A 59 16.04 -21.45 -5.69
CA SER A 59 16.12 -20.56 -6.86
C SER A 59 15.62 -19.14 -6.55
N ALA A 60 16.33 -18.15 -7.09
CA ALA A 60 15.93 -16.74 -7.10
C ALA A 60 14.88 -16.41 -8.18
N LYS A 61 14.65 -17.30 -9.16
CA LYS A 61 13.72 -17.07 -10.28
C LYS A 61 12.24 -16.98 -9.85
N ALA A 62 11.89 -17.59 -8.72
CA ALA A 62 10.55 -17.59 -8.14
C ALA A 62 10.51 -16.76 -6.84
N CYS A 63 11.39 -15.76 -6.73
CA CYS A 63 11.30 -14.76 -5.66
C CYS A 63 10.22 -13.77 -6.09
N ASN A 64 9.06 -13.80 -5.42
CA ASN A 64 8.05 -12.77 -5.59
C ASN A 64 8.64 -11.47 -5.03
N GLY A 65 9.33 -10.73 -5.89
CA GLY A 65 9.88 -9.44 -5.56
C GLY A 65 8.79 -8.38 -5.58
N GLY A 66 8.60 -7.71 -4.45
CA GLY A 66 7.68 -6.58 -4.32
C GLY A 66 6.56 -6.87 -3.33
N TYR A 67 6.89 -6.84 -2.05
CA TYR A 67 5.90 -6.91 -0.97
C TYR A 67 5.01 -5.67 -0.93
N LEU A 68 3.74 -5.94 -0.61
CA LEU A 68 2.86 -5.06 0.15
C LEU A 68 2.67 -3.65 -0.40
N TYR A 69 1.54 -3.45 -1.07
CA TYR A 69 0.94 -2.14 -1.15
C TYR A 69 -0.28 -2.17 -0.24
N ALA A 70 -0.10 -1.75 1.01
CA ALA A 70 -1.20 -1.15 1.74
C ALA A 70 -1.58 0.12 0.99
N LEU A 71 -2.43 0.00 -0.03
CA LEU A 71 -2.81 1.11 -0.86
C LEU A 71 -3.98 1.81 -0.17
N TYR A 72 -3.68 2.92 0.46
CA TYR A 72 -4.70 3.81 0.98
C TYR A 72 -4.98 4.89 -0.07
N GLY A 73 -6.23 5.03 -0.47
CA GLY A 73 -6.64 5.99 -1.49
C GLY A 73 -7.58 7.03 -0.90
N GLU A 74 -7.27 8.31 -1.09
CA GLU A 74 -8.08 9.44 -0.62
C GLU A 74 -8.31 10.45 -1.72
N ILE A 75 -9.40 11.20 -1.61
CA ILE A 75 -9.75 12.31 -2.49
C ILE A 75 -9.92 13.57 -1.66
N TYR A 76 -9.35 14.65 -2.17
CA TYR A 76 -9.37 15.98 -1.60
C TYR A 76 -9.96 16.99 -2.58
N ASN A 77 -10.67 17.99 -2.06
CA ASN A 77 -11.10 19.15 -2.84
C ASN A 77 -9.96 20.19 -2.97
N ALA A 78 -10.22 21.28 -3.69
CA ALA A 78 -9.25 22.37 -3.89
C ALA A 78 -8.80 23.06 -2.59
N LEU A 79 -9.58 22.95 -1.52
CA LEU A 79 -9.25 23.46 -0.18
C LEU A 79 -8.44 22.46 0.65
N SER A 80 -7.96 21.37 0.03
CA SER A 80 -7.24 20.27 0.71
C SER A 80 -8.06 19.59 1.81
N GLN A 81 -9.39 19.63 1.72
CA GLN A 81 -10.27 18.90 2.61
C GLN A 81 -10.55 17.52 2.01
N GLN A 82 -10.37 16.46 2.81
CA GLN A 82 -10.71 15.10 2.40
C GLN A 82 -12.22 14.99 2.20
N VAL A 83 -12.63 14.57 1.00
CA VAL A 83 -14.05 14.39 0.66
C VAL A 83 -14.46 12.93 0.61
N ARG A 84 -13.52 12.02 0.33
CA ARG A 84 -13.81 10.58 0.27
C ARG A 84 -12.55 9.74 0.42
N THR A 85 -12.68 8.59 1.07
CA THR A 85 -11.71 7.49 1.01
C THR A 85 -12.12 6.54 -0.13
N LEU A 86 -11.20 6.27 -1.05
CA LEU A 86 -11.38 5.33 -2.17
C LEU A 86 -11.01 3.90 -1.81
N VAL A 87 -9.91 3.73 -1.08
CA VAL A 87 -9.40 2.42 -0.67
C VAL A 87 -8.94 2.56 0.77
N ASP A 88 -9.44 1.69 1.65
CA ASP A 88 -9.10 1.68 3.07
C ASP A 88 -8.54 0.32 3.47
N GLY A 89 -7.24 0.12 3.27
CA GLY A 89 -6.52 -1.03 3.80
C GLY A 89 -5.55 -1.71 2.85
N ASP A 90 -5.18 -2.94 3.21
CA ASP A 90 -4.17 -3.73 2.54
C ASP A 90 -4.67 -4.25 1.18
N GLN A 91 -3.98 -3.91 0.09
CA GLN A 91 -4.28 -4.42 -1.25
C GLN A 91 -3.24 -5.47 -1.66
N VAL A 92 -3.69 -6.44 -2.47
CA VAL A 92 -2.80 -7.44 -3.06
C VAL A 92 -1.94 -6.79 -4.13
N ALA A 93 -0.66 -7.18 -4.18
CA ALA A 93 0.25 -6.75 -5.24
C ALA A 93 -0.34 -7.14 -6.61
N GLY A 94 -0.26 -6.21 -7.56
CA GLY A 94 -0.85 -6.37 -8.89
C GLY A 94 -1.59 -5.11 -9.34
N GLN A 95 -2.22 -5.18 -10.51
CA GLN A 95 -3.01 -4.07 -11.01
C GLN A 95 -4.30 -3.95 -10.22
N GLN A 96 -4.49 -2.81 -9.55
CA GLN A 96 -5.70 -2.48 -8.81
C GLN A 96 -6.41 -1.30 -9.48
N VAL A 97 -7.75 -1.34 -9.50
CA VAL A 97 -8.59 -0.28 -10.06
C VAL A 97 -9.56 0.19 -8.98
N ALA A 98 -9.51 1.48 -8.67
CA ALA A 98 -10.50 2.15 -7.82
C ALA A 98 -11.21 3.23 -8.64
N ILE A 99 -12.53 3.25 -8.60
CA ILE A 99 -13.36 4.20 -9.36
C ILE A 99 -14.02 5.16 -8.39
N TRP A 100 -13.87 6.45 -8.67
CA TRP A 100 -14.63 7.49 -7.99
C TRP A 100 -15.82 7.93 -8.85
N ASP A 101 -16.99 8.03 -8.22
CA ASP A 101 -18.26 8.39 -8.86
C ASP A 101 -18.63 9.88 -8.70
N GLY A 102 -17.70 10.71 -8.22
CA GLY A 102 -17.94 12.13 -7.98
C GLY A 102 -18.78 12.43 -6.72
N ARG A 103 -18.89 11.48 -5.79
CA ARG A 103 -19.61 11.66 -4.51
C ARG A 103 -18.68 11.73 -3.30
N ASP A 104 -19.11 12.43 -2.26
CA ASP A 104 -18.42 12.44 -0.97
C ASP A 104 -18.76 11.21 -0.12
N ALA A 105 -18.19 11.15 1.09
CA ALA A 105 -18.43 10.08 2.05
C ALA A 105 -19.90 9.96 2.52
N ALA A 106 -20.70 11.02 2.39
CA ALA A 106 -22.14 11.02 2.70
C ALA A 106 -23.02 10.67 1.48
N GLY A 107 -22.41 10.28 0.35
CA GLY A 107 -23.11 9.96 -0.89
C GLY A 107 -23.61 11.20 -1.65
N ARG A 108 -23.25 12.41 -1.22
CA ARG A 108 -23.67 13.66 -1.86
C ARG A 108 -22.85 13.89 -3.11
N ARG A 109 -23.53 14.36 -4.15
CA ARG A 109 -22.96 14.74 -5.43
C ARG A 109 -22.09 15.98 -5.29
N LEU A 110 -20.81 15.90 -5.66
CA LEU A 110 -19.90 17.05 -5.63
C LEU A 110 -19.98 17.89 -6.91
N ALA A 111 -19.51 19.13 -6.87
CA ALA A 111 -19.54 20.05 -8.01
C ALA A 111 -18.46 19.71 -9.05
N SER A 112 -18.62 20.20 -10.28
CA SER A 112 -17.54 20.15 -11.28
C SER A 112 -16.35 20.96 -10.78
N GLY A 113 -15.13 20.49 -11.04
CA GLY A 113 -13.93 21.17 -10.60
C GLY A 113 -12.70 20.26 -10.46
N VAL A 114 -11.62 20.84 -9.96
CA VAL A 114 -10.37 20.13 -9.72
C VAL A 114 -10.41 19.45 -8.36
N TYR A 115 -10.07 18.17 -8.36
CA TYR A 115 -9.86 17.35 -7.18
C TYR A 115 -8.46 16.77 -7.20
N VAL A 116 -7.98 16.34 -6.05
CA VAL A 116 -6.68 15.71 -5.90
C VAL A 116 -6.90 14.33 -5.30
N TYR A 117 -6.37 13.29 -5.93
CA TYR A 117 -6.28 12.00 -5.27
C TYR A 117 -4.89 11.78 -4.70
N ARG A 118 -4.83 11.12 -3.55
CA ARG A 118 -3.60 10.69 -2.87
C ARG A 118 -3.65 9.19 -2.69
N LEU A 119 -2.67 8.49 -3.24
CA LEU A 119 -2.43 7.07 -3.00
C LEU A 119 -1.21 6.93 -2.11
N THR A 120 -1.40 6.37 -0.93
CA THR A 120 -0.32 6.08 0.02
C THR A 120 -0.05 4.59 -0.01
N SER A 121 1.22 4.24 -0.05
CA SER A 121 1.71 2.86 0.02
C SER A 121 2.97 2.79 0.87
N ALA A 122 3.50 1.59 1.08
CA ALA A 122 4.77 1.41 1.79
C ALA A 122 5.94 2.10 1.06
N GLN A 123 5.82 2.25 -0.26
CA GLN A 123 6.81 2.79 -1.19
C GLN A 123 6.72 4.32 -1.29
N GLY A 124 5.75 4.93 -0.61
CA GLY A 124 5.55 6.38 -0.58
C GLY A 124 4.16 6.81 -1.03
N VAL A 125 4.06 8.11 -1.31
CA VAL A 125 2.80 8.80 -1.59
C VAL A 125 2.79 9.31 -3.03
N LEU A 126 1.85 8.82 -3.84
CA LEU A 126 1.54 9.37 -5.15
C LEU A 126 0.38 10.36 -5.00
N THR A 127 0.55 11.57 -5.55
CA THR A 127 -0.52 12.58 -5.58
C THR A 127 -0.72 13.04 -7.01
N ARG A 128 -1.96 13.03 -7.52
CA ARG A 128 -2.28 13.61 -8.83
C ARG A 128 -3.61 14.37 -8.82
N LYS A 129 -3.74 15.30 -9.76
CA LYS A 129 -4.97 16.07 -10.00
C LYS A 129 -5.91 15.30 -10.91
N MET A 130 -7.21 15.49 -10.71
CA MET A 130 -8.28 15.02 -11.59
C MET A 130 -9.32 16.14 -11.76
N VAL A 131 -10.03 16.13 -12.89
CA VAL A 131 -11.12 17.07 -13.15
C VAL A 131 -12.42 16.28 -13.15
N LEU A 132 -13.35 16.68 -12.29
CA LEU A 132 -14.72 16.19 -12.32
C LEU A 132 -15.52 17.09 -13.27
N LEU A 133 -16.05 16.50 -14.34
CA LEU A 133 -16.97 17.15 -15.27
C LEU A 133 -18.40 16.65 -15.01
N ARG A 134 -19.37 17.52 -15.23
CA ARG A 134 -20.80 17.20 -15.27
C ARG A 134 -21.38 17.65 -16.60
#